data_AF-A0A8S1BFG9-F1
#
_entry.id   AF-A0A8S1BFG9-F1
#
_cell.length_a   1.000
_cell.length_b   1.000
_cell.length_c   1.000
_cell.angle_alpha   90.00
_cell.angle_beta   90.00
_cell.angle_gamma   90.00
#
_symmetry.space_group_name_H-M   'P 1'
#
loop_
_entity.id
_entity.type
_entity.pdbx_description
1 polymer ?
#
loop_
_entity_poly.entity_id
_entity_poly.type
_entity_poly.pdbx_seq_one_letter_code
_entity_poly.pdbx_strand_id
1 'polypeptide(L)' 'MHQCSLFILTLVCVSVKDISGSWEEWWTYDGISGPGFWGLINPQWSMCNKGRRQSPVNIEPDKLLFDPWLRDIQFDKHK' A
#
# COMPACT_ATOMS: atom_id res chain seq x y z
N MET A 1 22.88 -38.46 20.25
CA MET A 1 22.24 -37.90 19.04
C MET A 1 21.24 -36.79 19.35
N HIS A 2 20.43 -36.90 20.42
CA HIS A 2 19.46 -35.84 20.82
C HIS A 2 20.09 -34.53 21.31
N GLN A 3 21.25 -34.59 21.98
CA GLN A 3 21.95 -33.39 22.48
C GLN A 3 22.42 -32.47 21.34
N CYS A 4 22.94 -33.03 20.24
CA CYS A 4 23.37 -32.26 19.08
C CYS A 4 22.18 -31.60 18.35
N SER A 5 21.03 -32.28 18.26
CA SER A 5 19.80 -31.68 17.72
C SER A 5 19.31 -30.49 18.55
N LEU A 6 19.39 -30.57 19.88
CA LEU A 6 19.01 -29.46 20.77
C LEU A 6 19.91 -28.24 20.60
N PHE A 7 21.23 -28.44 20.46
CA PHE A 7 22.19 -27.35 20.21
C PHE A 7 22.02 -26.70 18.83
N ILE A 8 21.65 -27.48 17.81
CA ILE A 8 21.36 -26.95 16.47
C ILE A 8 20.06 -26.12 16.51
N LEU A 9 19.03 -26.59 17.22
CA LEU A 9 17.77 -25.86 17.36
C LEU A 9 17.98 -24.51 18.06
N THR A 10 18.77 -24.46 19.13
CA THR A 10 19.05 -23.22 19.87
C THR A 10 19.90 -22.23 19.05
N LEU A 11 20.87 -22.70 18.26
CA LEU A 11 21.65 -21.85 17.34
C LEU A 11 20.80 -21.25 16.20
N VAL A 12 19.83 -22.01 15.69
CA VAL A 12 18.87 -21.51 14.69
C VAL A 12 18.01 -20.41 15.28
N CYS A 13 17.45 -20.60 16.48
CA CYS A 13 16.64 -19.59 17.16
C CYS A 13 17.38 -18.28 17.44
N VAL A 14 18.67 -18.34 17.81
CA VAL A 14 19.51 -17.15 18.09
C VAL A 14 19.88 -16.38 16.81
N SER A 15 19.85 -17.04 15.66
CA SER A 15 20.23 -16.42 14.37
C SER A 15 19.05 -15.80 13.62
N VAL A 16 17.80 -16.02 14.06
CA VAL A 16 16.63 -15.34 13.50
C VAL A 16 16.65 -13.91 14.01
N LYS A 17 17.38 -13.03 13.30
CA LYS A 17 17.19 -11.60 13.43
C LYS A 17 15.71 -11.32 13.12
N ASP A 18 15.04 -10.59 14.01
CA ASP A 18 13.69 -10.08 13.76
C ASP A 18 13.66 -9.40 12.39
N ILE A 19 13.00 -10.04 11.41
CA ILE A 19 12.63 -9.37 10.17
C ILE A 19 11.46 -8.47 10.54
N SER A 20 11.76 -7.24 10.95
CA SER A 20 10.76 -6.22 11.24
C SER A 20 10.20 -5.66 9.93
N GLY A 21 9.43 -6.48 9.21
CA GLY A 21 8.55 -6.03 8.13
C GLY A 21 7.15 -5.82 8.70
N SER A 22 6.61 -4.61 8.58
CA SER A 22 5.21 -4.35 8.91
C SER A 22 4.35 -4.82 7.74
N TRP A 23 3.63 -5.92 7.94
CA TRP A 23 2.65 -6.42 6.97
C TRP A 23 1.51 -5.42 6.75
N GLU A 24 1.30 -4.51 7.71
CA GLU A 24 0.33 -3.43 7.64
C GLU A 24 0.67 -2.41 6.56
N GLU A 25 1.93 -2.25 6.17
CA GLU A 25 2.40 -1.32 5.13
C GLU A 25 2.83 -2.03 3.82
N TRP A 26 2.75 -3.35 3.78
CA TRP A 26 3.24 -4.12 2.64
C TRP A 26 2.23 -4.15 1.48
N TRP A 27 2.54 -3.42 0.42
CA TRP A 27 1.78 -3.39 -0.83
C TRP A 27 2.71 -3.44 -2.04
N THR A 28 2.19 -3.86 -3.19
CA THR A 28 2.91 -3.84 -4.46
C THR A 28 1.97 -3.42 -5.60
N TYR A 29 2.51 -3.21 -6.80
CA TYR A 29 1.71 -2.96 -8.00
C TYR A 29 1.27 -4.23 -8.73
N ASP A 30 1.81 -5.40 -8.35
CA ASP A 30 1.67 -6.65 -9.09
C ASP A 30 1.37 -7.84 -8.16
N GLY A 31 0.82 -8.92 -8.71
CA GLY A 31 0.62 -10.16 -7.95
C GLY A 31 -0.39 -10.03 -6.80
N ILE A 32 -0.18 -10.82 -5.74
CA ILE A 32 -1.17 -11.00 -4.66
C ILE A 32 -1.32 -9.80 -3.73
N SER A 33 -0.34 -8.90 -3.69
CA SER A 33 -0.40 -7.63 -2.95
C SER A 33 -0.61 -6.44 -3.88
N GLY A 34 -1.09 -6.70 -5.10
CA GLY A 34 -1.40 -5.71 -6.12
C GLY A 34 -2.66 -4.88 -5.84
N PRO A 35 -2.93 -3.83 -6.66
CA PRO A 35 -4.01 -2.86 -6.45
C PRO A 35 -5.41 -3.47 -6.36
N GLY A 36 -5.65 -4.59 -7.06
CA GLY A 36 -6.91 -5.32 -7.00
C GLY A 36 -7.24 -5.87 -5.60
N PHE A 37 -6.25 -5.99 -4.71
CA PHE A 37 -6.38 -6.60 -3.38
C PHE A 37 -6.11 -5.66 -2.21
N TRP A 38 -5.61 -4.43 -2.42
CA TRP A 38 -5.24 -3.52 -1.32
C TRP A 38 -6.34 -3.37 -0.27
N GLY A 39 -7.58 -3.12 -0.69
CA GLY A 39 -8.71 -2.96 0.24
C GLY A 39 -9.22 -4.26 0.89
N LEU A 40 -8.68 -5.42 0.51
CA LEU A 40 -9.00 -6.72 1.11
C LEU A 40 -7.94 -7.17 2.12
N ILE A 41 -6.67 -6.84 1.88
CA ILE A 41 -5.53 -7.33 2.67
C ILE A 41 -5.41 -6.58 4.00
N ASN A 42 -5.64 -5.26 4.00
CA ASN A 42 -5.59 -4.44 5.21
C ASN A 42 -6.93 -3.72 5.43
N PRO A 43 -7.61 -3.92 6.58
CA PRO A 43 -8.86 -3.23 6.92
C PRO A 43 -8.78 -1.69 6.85
N GLN A 44 -7.60 -1.11 7.15
CA GLN A 44 -7.36 0.33 7.07
C GLN A 44 -7.37 0.86 5.63
N TRP A 45 -7.17 -0.01 4.63
CA TRP A 45 -7.16 0.34 3.21
C TRP A 45 -8.50 0.07 2.51
N SER A 46 -9.57 -0.16 3.26
CA SER A 46 -10.89 -0.50 2.71
C SER A 46 -11.44 0.50 1.69
N MET A 47 -10.96 1.75 1.67
CA MET A 47 -11.33 2.73 0.65
C MET A 47 -10.86 2.35 -0.77
N CYS A 48 -9.80 1.55 -0.91
CA CYS A 48 -9.29 1.12 -2.21
C CYS A 48 -10.28 0.25 -3.00
N ASN A 49 -11.21 -0.47 -2.32
CA ASN A 49 -12.24 -1.27 -2.98
C ASN A 49 -13.68 -0.82 -2.70
N LYS A 50 -13.95 -0.15 -1.57
CA LYS A 50 -15.28 0.40 -1.23
C LYS A 50 -15.48 1.84 -1.69
N GLY A 51 -14.39 2.57 -1.93
CA GLY A 51 -14.43 3.97 -2.32
C GLY A 51 -15.07 4.16 -3.70
N ARG A 52 -16.03 5.09 -3.79
CA ARG A 52 -16.72 5.43 -5.06
C ARG A 52 -16.11 6.63 -5.80
N ARG A 53 -15.11 7.26 -5.19
CA ARG A 53 -14.39 8.44 -5.68
C ARG A 53 -12.90 8.22 -5.49
N GLN A 54 -12.34 7.29 -6.26
CA GLN A 54 -10.92 6.92 -6.22
C GLN A 54 -10.20 7.51 -7.44
N SER A 55 -8.89 7.68 -7.30
CA SER A 55 -7.98 8.13 -8.36
C SER A 55 -7.04 6.98 -8.75
N PRO A 56 -6.48 6.98 -9.98
CA PRO A 56 -6.74 7.92 -11.07
C PRO A 56 -8.12 7.69 -11.73
N VAL A 57 -8.56 8.68 -12.51
CA VAL A 57 -9.75 8.58 -13.39
C VAL A 57 -9.36 8.94 -14.82
N ASN A 58 -10.09 8.39 -15.79
CA ASN A 58 -9.95 8.81 -17.17
C ASN A 58 -10.59 10.20 -17.35
N ILE A 59 -9.85 11.16 -17.90
CA ILE A 59 -10.35 12.51 -18.19
C ILE A 59 -10.74 12.55 -19.67
N GLU A 60 -12.04 12.58 -19.95
CA GLU A 60 -12.57 12.68 -21.32
C GLU A 60 -12.87 14.16 -21.64
N PRO A 61 -12.08 14.83 -22.50
CA PRO A 61 -12.21 16.27 -22.73
C PRO A 61 -13.61 16.70 -23.19
N ASP A 62 -14.27 15.87 -24.00
CA ASP A 62 -15.61 16.14 -24.54
C ASP A 62 -16.72 16.10 -23.47
N LYS A 63 -16.43 15.54 -22.28
CA LYS A 63 -17.37 15.46 -21.14
C LYS A 63 -17.08 16.49 -20.06
N LEU A 64 -16.07 17.34 -20.24
CA LEU A 64 -15.72 18.35 -19.25
C LEU A 64 -16.75 19.47 -19.22
N LEU A 65 -17.15 19.85 -18.01
CA LEU A 65 -17.92 21.07 -17.78
C LEU A 65 -16.93 22.24 -17.67
N PHE A 66 -17.06 23.23 -18.55
CA PHE A 66 -16.36 24.50 -18.40
C PHE A 66 -17.04 25.33 -17.31
N ASP A 67 -16.27 25.72 -16.30
CA ASP A 67 -16.70 26.64 -15.24
C ASP A 67 -15.98 27.99 -15.41
N PRO A 68 -16.69 29.06 -15.85
CA PRO A 68 -16.08 30.38 -16.05
C PRO A 68 -15.69 31.08 -14.75
N TRP A 69 -16.11 30.58 -13.59
CA TRP A 69 -15.77 31.14 -12.28
C TRP A 69 -14.69 30.34 -11.55
N LEU A 70 -14.17 29.27 -12.16
CA LEU A 70 -13.04 28.53 -11.61
C LEU A 70 -11.82 29.45 -11.54
N ARG A 71 -11.35 29.71 -10.33
CA ARG A 71 -10.21 30.61 -10.10
C ARG A 71 -8.92 30.00 -10.59
N ASP A 72 -8.04 30.85 -11.11
CA ASP A 72 -6.68 30.47 -11.45
C ASP A 72 -5.96 29.86 -10.26
N ILE A 73 -5.20 28.80 -10.53
CA ILE A 73 -4.38 28.13 -9.52
C ILE A 73 -3.28 29.08 -9.07
N GLN A 74 -3.33 29.47 -7.80
CA GLN A 74 -2.26 30.23 -7.17
C GLN A 74 -1.18 29.25 -6.70
N PHE A 75 0.02 29.37 -7.25
CA PHE A 75 1.16 28.56 -6.84
C PHE A 75 1.92 29.28 -5.73
N ASP A 76 1.71 28.89 -4.48
CA ASP A 76 2.61 29.27 -3.40
C ASP A 76 3.75 28.25 -3.32
N LYS A 77 4.99 28.71 -3.47
CA LYS A 77 6.17 27.90 -3.17
C LYS A 77 6.47 28.02 -1.69
N HIS A 78 5.69 27.32 -0.87
CA HIS A 78 6.13 27.00 0.48
C HIS A 78 7.34 26.05 0.37
N LYS A 79 8.51 26.60 0.70
CA LYS A 79 9.75 25.84 0.86
C LYS A 79 9.88 25.39 2.32
#